data_AF-A0A538GK65-F1
#
_entry.id   AF-A0A538GK65-F1
#
_cell.length_a   1.000
_cell.length_b   1.000
_cell.length_c   1.000
_cell.angle_alpha   90.00
_cell.angle_beta   90.00
_cell.angle_gamma   90.00
#
_symmetry.space_group_name_H-M   'P 1'
#
loop_
_entity.id
_entity.type
_entity.pdbx_description
1 polymer ?
#
loop_
_entity_poly.entity_id
_entity_poly.type
_entity_poly.pdbx_seq_one_letter_code
_entity_poly.pdbx_strand_id
1 'polypeptide(L)'
;MKRKAYGRDAGLTLRMLLTSSLLGLLYVAFALVLFYVFNAGLVLMVVIVGGMAIFQYFTSDKLALAASGAKIVSPEEAPKLHALIERLAAMADLQKPRVAIVDTDVPNAFATGRNQKHAVVAVTRGLWERLDEKEIEGVLAHELTHIANRDVLVMTVASFFAMIAAVLTRFGLYAGMFGGFGGGNRDSNNNSVPVWLIVVAVSVVTYFLSWILIRTISRYREYAADRGSALITGAPEYLMSALQKISSQMTLIPRQDLRE
;
A
#
# COMPACT_ATOMS: atom_id res chain seq x y z
N MET A 1 17.13 -32.48 -9.15
CA MET A 1 16.43 -31.48 -9.98
C MET A 1 16.64 -30.10 -9.35
N LYS A 2 17.36 -29.18 -10.01
CA LYS A 2 17.44 -27.79 -9.53
C LYS A 2 16.06 -27.16 -9.77
N ARG A 3 15.25 -26.99 -8.72
CA ARG A 3 14.02 -26.20 -8.80
C ARG A 3 14.42 -24.81 -9.31
N LYS A 4 13.92 -24.41 -10.48
CA LYS A 4 14.07 -23.03 -10.95
C LYS A 4 13.34 -22.18 -9.92
N ALA A 5 14.09 -21.54 -9.04
CA ALA A 5 13.57 -20.53 -8.12
C ALA A 5 12.72 -19.55 -8.93
N TYR A 6 11.63 -19.09 -8.33
CA TYR A 6 10.82 -17.96 -8.79
C TYR A 6 11.76 -16.89 -9.39
N GLY A 7 11.81 -16.83 -10.72
CA GLY A 7 12.86 -16.12 -11.43
C GLY A 7 12.64 -14.62 -11.30
N ARG A 8 13.66 -13.87 -10.86
CA ARG A 8 13.59 -12.41 -10.79
C ARG A 8 13.24 -11.84 -12.16
N ASP A 9 12.09 -11.18 -12.25
CA ASP A 9 11.73 -10.39 -13.42
C ASP A 9 12.61 -9.12 -13.41
N ALA A 10 13.63 -9.10 -14.26
CA ALA A 10 14.55 -7.98 -14.38
C ALA A 10 13.83 -6.71 -14.87
N GLY A 11 12.80 -6.86 -15.71
CA GLY A 11 11.96 -5.76 -16.17
C GLY A 11 11.14 -5.16 -15.03
N LEU A 12 10.52 -6.00 -14.19
CA LEU A 12 9.81 -5.56 -12.99
C LEU A 12 10.78 -4.85 -12.05
N THR A 13 11.92 -5.46 -11.78
CA THR A 13 12.93 -4.95 -10.84
C THR A 13 13.43 -3.57 -11.28
N LEU A 14 13.75 -3.39 -12.57
CA LEU A 14 14.20 -2.12 -13.11
C LEU A 14 13.11 -1.05 -12.99
N ARG A 15 11.87 -1.37 -13.35
CA ARG A 15 10.74 -0.44 -13.24
C ARG A 15 10.50 -0.05 -11.79
N MET A 16 10.50 -1.01 -10.87
CA MET A 16 10.31 -0.75 -9.44
C MET A 16 11.43 0.13 -8.90
N LEU A 17 12.68 -0.18 -9.24
CA LEU A 17 13.82 0.63 -8.82
C LEU A 17 13.71 2.06 -9.36
N LEU A 18 13.42 2.23 -10.65
CA LEU A 18 13.24 3.55 -11.26
C LEU A 18 12.09 4.32 -10.60
N THR A 19 10.92 3.71 -10.44
CA THR A 19 9.76 4.34 -9.80
C THR A 19 10.04 4.71 -8.34
N SER A 20 10.66 3.81 -7.57
CA SER A 20 11.06 4.09 -6.18
C SER A 20 12.12 5.18 -6.10
N SER A 21 13.10 5.23 -7.01
CA SER A 21 14.08 6.31 -7.09
C SER A 21 13.43 7.65 -7.44
N LEU A 22 12.50 7.69 -8.38
CA LEU A 22 11.76 8.91 -8.73
C LEU A 22 10.86 9.39 -7.57
N LEU A 23 10.19 8.47 -6.87
CA LEU A 23 9.45 8.80 -5.64
C LEU A 23 10.40 9.32 -4.55
N GLY A 24 11.58 8.73 -4.39
CA GLY A 24 12.61 9.23 -3.47
C GLY A 24 13.10 10.64 -3.83
N LEU A 25 13.34 10.92 -5.10
CA LEU A 25 13.70 12.27 -5.58
C LEU A 25 12.58 13.28 -5.35
N LEU A 26 11.33 12.87 -5.59
CA LEU A 26 10.15 13.69 -5.30
C LEU A 26 10.06 14.03 -3.80
N TYR A 27 10.41 13.10 -2.90
CA TYR A 27 10.53 13.38 -1.47
C TYR A 27 11.58 14.42 -1.13
N VAL A 28 12.77 14.31 -1.74
CA VAL A 28 13.85 15.27 -1.51
C VAL A 28 13.42 16.66 -1.99
N ALA A 29 12.85 16.76 -3.19
CA ALA A 29 12.35 18.03 -3.72
C ALA A 29 11.27 18.63 -2.81
N PHE A 30 10.33 17.81 -2.36
CA PHE A 30 9.28 18.21 -1.43
C PHE A 30 9.86 18.74 -0.09
N ALA A 31 10.81 18.03 0.50
CA ALA A 31 11.47 18.45 1.73
C ALA A 31 12.27 19.75 1.56
N LEU A 32 12.95 19.95 0.42
CA LEU A 32 13.67 21.19 0.12
C LEU A 32 12.73 22.39 0.01
N VAL A 33 11.54 22.21 -0.56
CA VAL A 33 10.54 23.28 -0.62
C VAL A 33 10.03 23.63 0.78
N LEU A 34 9.73 22.62 1.61
CA LEU A 34 9.36 22.88 3.01
C LEU A 34 10.48 23.60 3.77
N PHE A 35 11.74 23.22 3.54
CA PHE A 35 12.89 23.86 4.16
C PHE A 35 12.96 25.35 3.80
N TYR A 36 12.84 25.66 2.52
CA TYR A 36 12.84 27.04 2.03
C TYR A 36 11.68 27.87 2.59
N VAL A 37 10.49 27.28 2.67
CA VAL A 37 9.27 27.98 3.11
C VAL A 37 9.23 28.23 4.62
N PHE A 38 9.61 27.23 5.43
CA PHE A 38 9.54 27.35 6.89
C PHE A 38 10.78 27.99 7.53
N ASN A 39 11.86 28.18 6.75
CA ASN A 39 13.16 28.67 7.23
C ASN A 39 13.63 27.96 8.52
N ALA A 40 13.25 26.69 8.65
CA ALA A 40 13.60 25.86 9.79
C ALA A 40 15.03 25.34 9.62
N GLY A 41 15.80 25.26 10.70
CA GLY A 41 17.16 24.71 10.65
C GLY A 41 17.17 23.30 10.04
N LEU A 42 18.15 23.01 9.16
CA LEU A 42 18.23 21.75 8.40
C LEU A 42 18.12 20.52 9.30
N VAL A 43 18.75 20.57 10.48
CA VAL A 43 18.70 19.50 11.48
C VAL A 43 17.27 19.22 11.94
N LEU A 44 16.49 20.25 12.26
CA LEU A 44 15.11 20.10 12.71
C LEU A 44 14.23 19.48 11.62
N MET A 45 14.39 19.91 10.36
CA MET A 45 13.60 19.40 9.26
C MET A 45 13.92 17.94 8.92
N VAL A 46 15.20 17.57 8.92
CA VAL A 46 15.63 16.18 8.73
C VAL A 46 15.08 15.30 9.84
N VAL A 47 15.10 15.76 11.09
CA VAL A 47 14.53 15.03 12.23
C VAL A 47 13.02 14.84 12.07
N ILE A 48 12.28 15.87 11.69
CA ILE A 48 10.81 15.77 11.51
C ILE A 48 10.47 14.84 10.34
N VAL A 49 11.00 15.10 9.14
CA VAL A 49 10.68 14.33 7.93
C VAL A 49 11.19 12.90 8.04
N GLY A 50 12.43 12.72 8.51
CA GLY A 50 13.01 11.41 8.75
C GLY A 50 12.27 10.63 9.84
N GLY A 51 11.91 11.31 10.93
CA GLY A 51 11.09 10.75 12.01
C GLY A 51 9.72 10.30 11.51
N MET A 52 9.04 11.11 10.70
CA MET A 52 7.76 10.73 10.07
C MET A 52 7.91 9.54 9.11
N ALA A 53 8.95 9.51 8.28
CA ALA A 53 9.19 8.40 7.36
C ALA A 53 9.47 7.09 8.10
N ILE A 54 10.27 7.13 9.17
CA ILE A 54 10.52 5.98 10.06
C ILE A 54 9.19 5.57 10.73
N PHE A 55 8.48 6.51 11.35
CA PHE A 55 7.21 6.22 11.99
C PHE A 55 6.22 5.55 11.02
N GLN A 56 6.07 6.09 9.81
CA GLN A 56 5.23 5.51 8.77
C GLN A 56 5.68 4.09 8.39
N TYR A 57 6.98 3.87 8.16
CA TYR A 57 7.49 2.55 7.79
C TYR A 57 7.25 1.48 8.88
N PHE A 58 7.26 1.86 10.16
CA PHE A 58 7.01 0.95 11.28
C PHE A 58 5.53 0.78 11.62
N THR A 59 4.66 1.66 11.12
CA THR A 59 3.23 1.68 11.47
C THR A 59 2.33 1.39 10.27
N SER A 60 2.86 1.35 9.04
CA SER A 60 2.08 1.19 7.81
C SER A 60 1.24 -0.08 7.77
N ASP A 61 1.80 -1.21 8.22
CA ASP A 61 1.09 -2.49 8.28
C ASP A 61 -0.04 -2.46 9.32
N LYS A 62 0.22 -1.87 10.49
CA LYS A 62 -0.79 -1.69 11.54
C LYS A 62 -1.94 -0.79 11.08
N LEU A 63 -1.63 0.31 10.40
CA LEU A 63 -2.63 1.22 9.84
C LEU A 63 -3.48 0.51 8.77
N ALA A 64 -2.85 -0.26 7.88
CA ALA A 64 -3.56 -1.03 6.86
C ALA A 64 -4.51 -2.05 7.49
N LEU A 65 -4.04 -2.83 8.48
CA LEU A 65 -4.86 -3.81 9.18
C LEU A 65 -6.02 -3.18 9.96
N ALA A 66 -5.76 -2.05 10.63
CA ALA A 66 -6.78 -1.32 11.36
C ALA A 66 -7.83 -0.74 10.42
N ALA A 67 -7.41 -0.12 9.31
CA ALA A 67 -8.31 0.47 8.32
C ALA A 67 -9.21 -0.57 7.64
N SER A 68 -8.72 -1.81 7.46
CA SER A 68 -9.50 -2.90 6.89
C SER A 68 -10.29 -3.71 7.92
N GLY A 69 -10.12 -3.46 9.22
CA GLY A 69 -10.68 -4.32 10.27
C GLY A 69 -10.13 -5.75 10.28
N ALA A 70 -8.92 -5.95 9.76
CA ALA A 70 -8.29 -7.26 9.69
C ALA A 70 -7.81 -7.73 11.08
N LYS A 71 -8.22 -8.92 11.48
CA LYS A 71 -7.80 -9.56 12.73
C LYS A 71 -6.78 -10.63 12.42
N ILE A 72 -5.60 -10.53 13.02
CA ILE A 72 -4.58 -11.59 12.92
C ILE A 72 -5.12 -12.82 13.64
N VAL A 73 -5.04 -13.97 12.98
CA VAL A 73 -5.55 -15.24 13.50
C VAL A 73 -4.42 -16.23 13.77
N SER A 74 -4.66 -17.15 14.71
CA SER A 74 -3.76 -18.25 15.02
C SER A 74 -4.00 -19.47 14.12
N PRO A 75 -3.04 -20.42 14.03
CA PRO A 75 -3.25 -21.69 13.34
C PRO A 75 -4.41 -22.51 13.92
N GLU A 76 -4.77 -22.34 15.20
CA GLU A 76 -5.94 -23.01 15.79
C GLU A 76 -7.26 -22.38 15.32
N GLU A 77 -7.28 -21.06 15.14
CA GLU A 77 -8.47 -20.32 14.72
C GLU A 77 -8.80 -20.53 13.23
N ALA A 78 -7.77 -20.65 12.37
CA ALA A 78 -7.94 -20.81 10.92
C ALA A 78 -6.98 -21.86 10.31
N PRO A 79 -7.06 -23.14 10.70
CA PRO A 79 -6.06 -24.16 10.35
C PRO A 79 -5.90 -24.37 8.85
N LYS A 80 -7.02 -24.40 8.09
CA LYS A 80 -7.00 -24.59 6.63
C LYS A 80 -6.28 -23.43 5.92
N LEU A 81 -6.60 -22.19 6.29
CA LEU A 81 -5.98 -21.01 5.69
C LEU A 81 -4.49 -20.94 6.00
N HIS A 82 -4.11 -21.22 7.26
CA HIS A 82 -2.70 -21.29 7.65
C HIS A 82 -1.94 -22.37 6.88
N ALA A 83 -2.53 -23.55 6.66
CA ALA A 83 -1.91 -24.63 5.92
C ALA A 83 -1.72 -24.29 4.43
N LEU A 84 -2.72 -23.67 3.80
CA LEU A 84 -2.63 -23.22 2.40
C LEU A 84 -1.52 -22.17 2.23
N ILE A 85 -1.53 -21.12 3.06
CA ILE A 85 -0.52 -20.05 3.00
C ILE A 85 0.88 -20.61 3.26
N GLU A 86 1.03 -21.54 4.20
CA GLU A 86 2.32 -22.17 4.50
C GLU A 86 2.85 -22.99 3.33
N ARG A 87 1.99 -23.82 2.71
CA ARG A 87 2.35 -24.60 1.53
C ARG A 87 2.77 -23.69 0.38
N LEU A 88 1.98 -22.67 0.07
CA LEU A 88 2.25 -21.74 -1.02
C LEU A 88 3.50 -20.89 -0.77
N ALA A 89 3.70 -20.40 0.45
CA ALA A 89 4.90 -19.67 0.84
C ALA A 89 6.15 -20.55 0.67
N ALA A 90 6.08 -21.83 1.06
CA ALA A 90 7.17 -22.78 0.84
C ALA A 90 7.45 -23.04 -0.65
N MET A 91 6.41 -23.14 -1.49
CA MET A 91 6.57 -23.28 -2.94
C MET A 91 7.20 -22.04 -3.59
N ALA A 92 6.91 -20.85 -3.05
CA ALA A 92 7.44 -19.58 -3.50
C ALA A 92 8.80 -19.19 -2.88
N ASP A 93 9.39 -20.04 -2.03
CA ASP A 93 10.63 -19.76 -1.28
C ASP A 93 10.52 -18.49 -0.40
N LEU A 94 9.38 -18.33 0.26
CA LEU A 94 9.06 -17.21 1.14
C LEU A 94 8.94 -17.68 2.60
N GLN A 95 9.25 -16.78 3.53
CA GLN A 95 8.82 -16.96 4.92
C GLN A 95 7.30 -16.85 5.00
N LYS A 96 6.67 -17.72 5.81
CA LYS A 96 5.22 -17.70 6.04
C LYS A 96 4.80 -16.31 6.56
N PRO A 97 3.94 -15.57 5.85
CA PRO A 97 3.42 -14.31 6.36
C PRO A 97 2.45 -14.55 7.51
N ARG A 98 2.21 -13.52 8.32
CA ARG A 98 1.10 -13.53 9.28
C ARG A 98 -0.21 -13.66 8.52
N VAL A 99 -1.18 -14.33 9.11
CA VAL A 99 -2.49 -14.55 8.50
C VAL A 99 -3.50 -13.69 9.23
N ALA A 100 -4.36 -13.03 8.47
CA ALA A 100 -5.45 -12.24 9.02
C ALA A 100 -6.77 -12.56 8.31
N ILE A 101 -7.88 -12.41 9.05
CA ILE A 101 -9.23 -12.53 8.51
C ILE A 101 -9.93 -11.18 8.69
N VAL A 102 -10.65 -10.76 7.65
CA VAL A 102 -11.55 -9.61 7.70
C VAL A 102 -12.98 -10.11 7.71
N ASP A 103 -13.77 -9.66 8.69
CA ASP A 103 -15.17 -10.03 8.84
C ASP A 103 -16.04 -9.13 7.95
N THR A 104 -16.06 -9.43 6.66
CA THR A 104 -16.89 -8.74 5.66
C THR A 104 -17.33 -9.72 4.58
N ASP A 105 -18.54 -9.53 4.07
CA ASP A 105 -19.10 -10.33 2.96
C ASP A 105 -18.55 -9.91 1.59
N VAL A 106 -17.87 -8.75 1.51
CA VAL A 106 -17.23 -8.31 0.27
C VAL A 106 -16.03 -9.21 -0.03
N PRO A 107 -16.02 -9.95 -1.16
CA PRO A 107 -14.93 -10.86 -1.48
C PRO A 107 -13.66 -10.07 -1.80
N ASN A 108 -12.61 -10.25 -0.98
CA ASN A 108 -11.32 -9.62 -1.17
C ASN A 108 -10.21 -10.41 -0.46
N ALA A 109 -8.98 -10.29 -0.95
CA ALA A 109 -7.75 -10.67 -0.26
C ALA A 109 -6.69 -9.62 -0.56
N PHE A 110 -5.74 -9.42 0.36
CA PHE A 110 -4.64 -8.49 0.12
C PHE A 110 -3.42 -8.83 0.97
N ALA A 111 -2.24 -8.50 0.44
CA ALA A 111 -0.99 -8.48 1.18
C ALA A 111 -0.62 -7.07 1.69
N THR A 112 -0.23 -6.97 2.95
CA THR A 112 0.35 -5.75 3.55
C THR A 112 1.60 -6.08 4.36
N GLY A 113 2.33 -5.07 4.84
CA GLY A 113 3.63 -5.25 5.51
C GLY A 113 4.73 -4.32 5.02
N ARG A 114 5.57 -3.88 5.95
CA ARG A 114 6.75 -3.05 5.64
C ARG A 114 7.85 -3.79 4.88
N ASN A 115 7.92 -5.12 5.00
CA ASN A 115 8.86 -5.99 4.27
C ASN A 115 8.37 -7.44 4.33
N GLN A 116 9.03 -8.32 3.56
CA GLN A 116 8.70 -9.75 3.46
C GLN A 116 8.61 -10.46 4.83
N LYS A 117 9.49 -10.14 5.78
CA LYS A 117 9.50 -10.78 7.12
C LYS A 117 8.35 -10.33 8.01
N HIS A 118 7.74 -9.18 7.69
CA HIS A 118 6.64 -8.60 8.46
C HIS A 118 5.34 -8.57 7.63
N ALA A 119 5.30 -9.34 6.55
CA ALA A 119 4.16 -9.42 5.67
C ALA A 119 2.97 -10.07 6.38
N VAL A 120 1.79 -9.62 5.98
CA VAL A 120 0.50 -10.13 6.43
C VAL A 120 -0.34 -10.38 5.19
N VAL A 121 -0.94 -11.55 5.09
CA VAL A 121 -1.96 -11.85 4.08
C VAL A 121 -3.30 -11.86 4.78
N ALA A 122 -4.20 -11.00 4.33
CA ALA A 122 -5.56 -10.91 4.84
C ALA A 122 -6.55 -11.47 3.83
N VAL A 123 -7.53 -12.24 4.29
CA VAL A 123 -8.60 -12.81 3.48
C VAL A 123 -9.94 -12.43 4.10
N THR A 124 -10.91 -11.99 3.30
CA THR A 124 -12.26 -11.72 3.80
C THR A 124 -13.05 -13.02 3.93
N ARG A 125 -14.00 -13.07 4.89
CA ARG A 125 -14.95 -14.19 4.98
C ARG A 125 -15.73 -14.38 3.68
N GLY A 126 -16.17 -13.28 3.08
CA GLY A 126 -16.91 -13.32 1.81
C GLY A 126 -16.13 -13.98 0.67
N LEU A 127 -14.81 -13.81 0.60
CA LEU A 127 -13.98 -14.49 -0.38
C LEU A 127 -13.87 -15.99 -0.07
N TRP A 128 -13.57 -16.32 1.19
CA TRP A 128 -13.37 -17.68 1.66
C TRP A 128 -14.60 -18.57 1.47
N GLU A 129 -15.80 -18.00 1.60
CA GLU A 129 -17.05 -18.74 1.47
C GLU A 129 -17.53 -18.93 0.02
N ARG A 130 -17.07 -18.09 -0.92
CA ARG A 130 -17.52 -18.10 -2.32
C ARG A 130 -16.61 -18.91 -3.24
N LEU A 131 -15.31 -18.89 -2.96
CA LEU A 131 -14.32 -19.56 -3.76
C LEU A 131 -14.10 -21.00 -3.26
N ASP A 132 -13.84 -21.91 -4.19
CA ASP A 132 -13.36 -23.24 -3.81
C ASP A 132 -11.87 -23.21 -3.40
N GLU A 133 -11.36 -24.33 -2.89
CA GLU A 133 -9.99 -24.40 -2.38
C GLU A 133 -8.93 -24.07 -3.45
N LYS A 134 -9.17 -24.47 -4.71
CA LYS A 134 -8.24 -24.21 -5.82
C LYS A 134 -8.28 -22.74 -6.21
N GLU A 135 -9.46 -22.15 -6.28
CA GLU A 135 -9.65 -20.72 -6.56
C GLU A 135 -8.99 -19.85 -5.47
N ILE A 136 -9.19 -20.18 -4.19
CA ILE A 136 -8.51 -19.54 -3.07
C ILE A 136 -6.99 -19.68 -3.21
N GLU A 137 -6.50 -20.87 -3.57
CA GLU A 137 -5.08 -21.11 -3.79
C GLU A 137 -4.51 -20.18 -4.86
N GLY A 138 -5.21 -20.01 -5.99
CA GLY A 138 -4.82 -19.08 -7.05
C GLY A 138 -4.72 -17.64 -6.58
N VAL A 139 -5.72 -17.17 -5.81
CA VAL A 139 -5.73 -15.80 -5.25
C VAL A 139 -4.62 -15.61 -4.22
N LEU A 140 -4.42 -16.56 -3.30
CA LEU A 140 -3.36 -16.48 -2.30
C LEU A 140 -1.96 -16.53 -2.93
N ALA A 141 -1.78 -17.33 -3.97
CA ALA A 141 -0.52 -17.36 -4.72
C ALA A 141 -0.24 -16.04 -5.45
N HIS A 142 -1.28 -15.36 -5.95
CA HIS A 142 -1.17 -14.01 -6.50
C HIS A 142 -0.70 -13.01 -5.43
N GLU A 143 -1.35 -12.99 -4.26
CA GLU A 143 -0.97 -12.10 -3.14
C GLU A 143 0.45 -12.39 -2.59
N LEU A 144 0.82 -13.66 -2.48
CA LEU A 144 2.18 -14.05 -2.09
C LEU A 144 3.23 -13.60 -3.11
N THR A 145 2.85 -13.52 -4.39
CA THR A 145 3.73 -13.01 -5.44
C THR A 145 4.03 -11.53 -5.25
N HIS A 146 3.06 -10.71 -4.82
CA HIS A 146 3.33 -9.32 -4.44
C HIS A 146 4.33 -9.23 -3.28
N ILE A 147 4.23 -10.12 -2.29
CA ILE A 147 5.20 -10.20 -1.19
C ILE A 147 6.60 -10.57 -1.71
N ALA A 148 6.69 -11.58 -2.59
CA ALA A 148 7.94 -12.02 -3.21
C ALA A 148 8.63 -10.89 -4.00
N ASN A 149 7.85 -10.11 -4.75
CA ASN A 149 8.33 -9.00 -5.56
C ASN A 149 8.64 -7.73 -4.75
N ARG A 150 8.31 -7.70 -3.45
CA ARG A 150 8.43 -6.53 -2.55
C ARG A 150 7.53 -5.35 -2.94
N ASP A 151 6.43 -5.65 -3.60
CA ASP A 151 5.42 -4.69 -4.01
C ASP A 151 4.84 -3.91 -2.84
N VAL A 152 4.70 -4.59 -1.70
CA VAL A 152 4.17 -4.02 -0.46
C VAL A 152 5.03 -2.87 0.07
N LEU A 153 6.34 -2.93 -0.14
CA LEU A 153 7.26 -1.83 0.21
C LEU A 153 7.00 -0.60 -0.67
N VAL A 154 6.84 -0.82 -1.98
CA VAL A 154 6.55 0.27 -2.94
C VAL A 154 5.23 0.96 -2.58
N MET A 155 4.20 0.19 -2.22
CA MET A 155 2.91 0.72 -1.75
C MET A 155 3.03 1.44 -0.40
N THR A 156 3.89 0.97 0.49
CA THR A 156 4.17 1.66 1.77
C THR A 156 4.79 3.04 1.52
N VAL A 157 5.77 3.15 0.63
CA VAL A 157 6.39 4.44 0.26
C VAL A 157 5.37 5.35 -0.44
N ALA A 158 4.56 4.80 -1.34
CA ALA A 158 3.48 5.52 -2.01
C ALA A 158 2.48 6.14 -1.03
N SER A 159 2.02 5.38 -0.04
CA SER A 159 1.03 5.86 0.94
C SER A 159 1.53 7.00 1.83
N PHE A 160 2.86 7.14 2.00
CA PHE A 160 3.44 8.23 2.76
C PHE A 160 3.17 9.60 2.10
N PHE A 161 3.07 9.69 0.77
CA PHE A 161 2.71 10.94 0.08
C PHE A 161 1.27 11.35 0.36
N ALA A 162 0.34 10.38 0.34
CA ALA A 162 -1.04 10.62 0.69
C ALA A 162 -1.19 11.06 2.15
N MET A 163 -0.43 10.44 3.06
CA MET A 163 -0.39 10.86 4.47
C MET A 163 0.11 12.29 4.63
N ILE A 164 1.27 12.64 4.05
CA ILE A 164 1.82 13.99 4.16
C ILE A 164 0.89 15.02 3.54
N ALA A 165 0.35 14.75 2.35
CA ALA A 165 -0.60 15.65 1.70
C ALA A 165 -1.83 15.87 2.59
N ALA A 166 -2.42 14.80 3.14
CA ALA A 166 -3.57 14.91 4.04
C ALA A 166 -3.27 15.70 5.31
N VAL A 167 -2.11 15.47 5.93
CA VAL A 167 -1.63 16.21 7.11
C VAL A 167 -1.47 17.69 6.77
N LEU A 168 -0.78 18.01 5.68
CA LEU A 168 -0.51 19.40 5.30
C LEU A 168 -1.74 20.15 4.82
N THR A 169 -2.67 19.50 4.11
CA THR A 169 -3.97 20.10 3.80
C THR A 169 -4.72 20.43 5.08
N ARG A 170 -4.77 19.52 6.07
CA ARG A 170 -5.40 19.79 7.36
C ARG A 170 -4.73 20.93 8.12
N PHE A 171 -3.40 20.95 8.19
CA PHE A 171 -2.65 22.04 8.83
C PHE A 171 -2.79 23.37 8.11
N GLY A 172 -2.78 23.38 6.77
CA GLY A 172 -2.97 24.58 5.96
C GLY A 172 -4.36 25.18 6.12
N LEU A 173 -5.40 24.34 6.12
CA LEU A 173 -6.79 24.76 6.40
C LEU A 173 -6.92 25.29 7.83
N TYR A 174 -6.35 24.59 8.82
CA TYR A 174 -6.38 25.02 10.22
C TYR A 174 -5.65 26.35 10.42
N ALA A 175 -4.47 26.53 9.82
CA ALA A 175 -3.73 27.77 9.90
C ALA A 175 -4.40 28.93 9.15
N GLY A 176 -5.06 28.65 8.02
CA GLY A 176 -5.87 29.63 7.29
C GLY A 176 -7.13 30.04 8.05
N MET A 177 -7.72 29.13 8.83
CA MET A 177 -8.93 29.37 9.61
C MET A 177 -8.66 30.02 10.98
N PHE A 178 -7.54 29.70 11.63
CA PHE A 178 -7.18 30.20 12.97
C PHE A 178 -6.07 31.28 12.96
N GLY A 179 -5.68 31.80 11.79
CA GLY A 179 -4.61 32.81 11.66
C GLY A 179 -3.22 32.32 12.08
N GLY A 180 -3.07 31.03 12.35
CA GLY A 180 -1.93 30.40 13.02
C GLY A 180 -0.77 30.05 12.11
N PHE A 181 -0.23 31.03 11.39
CA PHE A 181 1.20 31.11 11.01
C PHE A 181 1.65 32.57 10.86
N GLY A 182 0.87 33.53 11.38
CA GLY A 182 1.14 34.97 11.30
C GLY A 182 0.94 35.62 12.66
N GLY A 183 1.86 35.39 13.58
CA GLY A 183 2.01 36.24 14.77
C GLY A 183 2.37 37.65 14.35
N GLY A 184 1.45 38.58 14.61
CA GLY A 184 1.60 40.03 14.71
C GLY A 184 2.79 40.70 14.02
N ASN A 185 2.55 41.29 12.85
CA ASN A 185 2.71 42.73 12.66
C ASN A 185 2.03 43.13 11.34
N ARG A 186 0.91 43.84 11.44
CA ARG A 186 0.21 44.46 10.30
C ARG A 186 0.92 45.76 9.91
N ASP A 187 2.19 45.67 9.55
CA ASP A 187 2.88 46.79 8.93
C ASP A 187 3.86 46.28 7.88
N SER A 188 3.73 46.88 6.69
CA SER A 188 4.56 46.72 5.49
C SER A 188 3.98 45.85 4.38
N ASN A 189 3.17 46.51 3.53
CA ASN A 189 3.37 46.58 2.08
C ASN A 189 4.21 45.45 1.45
N ASN A 190 3.66 44.24 1.31
CA ASN A 190 4.25 43.24 0.43
C ASN A 190 3.18 42.32 -0.17
N ASN A 191 3.17 42.25 -1.50
CA ASN A 191 2.34 41.40 -2.34
C ASN A 191 2.81 39.92 -2.27
N SER A 192 3.03 39.39 -1.07
CA SER A 192 3.57 38.05 -0.87
C SER A 192 2.44 37.03 -0.75
N VAL A 193 2.46 36.02 -1.62
CA VAL A 193 1.54 34.88 -1.56
C VAL A 193 1.60 34.23 -0.16
N PRO A 194 0.45 34.00 0.50
CA PRO A 194 0.40 33.32 1.79
C PRO A 194 1.16 31.99 1.79
N VAL A 195 2.03 31.78 2.78
CA VAL A 195 2.85 30.56 2.94
C VAL A 195 2.01 29.28 2.87
N TRP A 196 0.81 29.29 3.46
CA TRP A 196 -0.08 28.12 3.44
C TRP A 196 -0.54 27.74 2.02
N LEU A 197 -0.74 28.70 1.12
CA LEU A 197 -1.11 28.43 -0.27
C LEU A 197 0.02 27.74 -1.02
N ILE A 198 1.27 28.14 -0.77
CA ILE A 198 2.46 27.51 -1.36
C ILE A 198 2.56 26.05 -0.89
N VAL A 199 2.39 25.81 0.42
CA VAL A 199 2.43 24.46 1.00
C VAL A 199 1.33 23.56 0.41
N VAL A 200 0.10 24.08 0.28
CA VAL A 200 -1.01 23.33 -0.32
C VAL A 200 -0.74 23.02 -1.80
N ALA A 201 -0.32 24.01 -2.59
CA ALA A 201 -0.03 23.83 -4.01
C ALA A 201 1.05 22.75 -4.23
N VAL A 202 2.16 22.84 -3.47
CA VAL A 202 3.26 21.87 -3.54
C VAL A 202 2.80 20.48 -3.12
N SER A 203 1.96 20.38 -2.08
CA SER A 203 1.40 19.09 -1.63
C SER A 203 0.51 18.44 -2.70
N VAL A 204 -0.34 19.21 -3.37
CA VAL A 204 -1.21 18.73 -4.45
C VAL A 204 -0.38 18.27 -5.65
N VAL A 205 0.61 19.05 -6.07
CA VAL A 205 1.51 18.68 -7.17
C VAL A 205 2.27 17.40 -6.84
N THR A 206 2.81 17.31 -5.61
CA THR A 206 3.55 16.13 -5.15
C THR A 206 2.65 14.88 -5.12
N TYR A 207 1.43 14.99 -4.61
CA TYR A 207 0.46 13.91 -4.61
C TYR A 207 0.13 13.45 -6.04
N PHE A 208 -0.12 14.41 -6.95
CA PHE A 208 -0.44 14.11 -8.35
C PHE A 208 0.71 13.40 -9.08
N LEU A 209 1.95 13.88 -8.90
CA LEU A 209 3.14 13.25 -9.48
C LEU A 209 3.35 11.84 -8.92
N SER A 210 3.22 11.67 -7.60
CA SER A 210 3.29 10.35 -6.95
C SER A 210 2.25 9.39 -7.52
N TRP A 211 1.00 9.84 -7.66
CA TRP A 211 -0.10 9.07 -8.23
C TRP A 211 0.19 8.59 -9.66
N ILE A 212 0.75 9.45 -10.51
CA ILE A 212 1.18 9.08 -11.87
C ILE A 212 2.27 7.99 -11.81
N LEU A 213 3.32 8.21 -11.01
CA LEU A 213 4.44 7.27 -10.90
C LEU A 213 3.99 5.87 -10.47
N ILE A 214 3.05 5.78 -9.52
CA ILE A 214 2.49 4.51 -9.04
C ILE A 214 1.63 3.86 -10.12
N ARG A 215 0.80 4.63 -10.83
CA ARG A 215 -0.04 4.16 -11.94
C ARG A 215 0.79 3.59 -13.09
N THR A 216 1.98 4.11 -13.35
CA THR A 216 2.84 3.64 -14.45
C THR A 216 3.30 2.20 -14.25
N ILE A 217 3.46 1.74 -13.02
CA ILE A 217 3.96 0.39 -12.72
C ILE A 217 2.85 -0.60 -12.36
N SER A 218 1.65 -0.13 -12.01
CA SER A 218 0.57 -0.99 -11.48
C SER A 218 0.25 -2.17 -12.39
N ARG A 219 -0.04 -1.94 -13.67
CA ARG A 219 -0.39 -3.03 -14.61
C ARG A 219 0.70 -4.09 -14.74
N TYR A 220 1.96 -3.67 -14.80
CA TYR A 220 3.06 -4.61 -14.96
C TYR A 220 3.25 -5.49 -13.71
N ARG A 221 2.96 -4.94 -12.52
CA ARG A 221 2.96 -5.69 -11.26
C ARG A 221 1.87 -6.74 -11.23
N GLU A 222 0.65 -6.41 -11.65
CA GLU A 222 -0.45 -7.37 -11.73
C GLU A 222 -0.11 -8.52 -12.70
N TYR A 223 0.41 -8.24 -13.89
CA TYR A 223 0.83 -9.29 -14.82
C TYR A 223 1.94 -10.19 -14.26
N ALA A 224 2.87 -9.60 -13.49
CA ALA A 224 3.90 -10.38 -12.80
C ALA A 224 3.31 -11.23 -11.66
N ALA A 225 2.30 -10.72 -10.95
CA ALA A 225 1.57 -11.44 -9.91
C ALA A 225 0.75 -12.61 -10.47
N ASP A 226 0.04 -12.41 -11.58
CA ASP A 226 -0.69 -13.46 -12.30
C ASP A 226 0.25 -14.58 -12.78
N ARG A 227 1.39 -14.19 -13.37
CA ARG A 227 2.43 -15.13 -13.77
C ARG A 227 3.00 -15.87 -12.57
N GLY A 228 3.24 -15.19 -11.46
CA GLY A 228 3.75 -15.83 -10.24
C GLY A 228 2.76 -16.81 -9.64
N SER A 229 1.47 -16.46 -9.59
CA SER A 229 0.39 -17.36 -9.19
C SER A 229 0.42 -18.64 -10.03
N ALA A 230 0.43 -18.52 -11.36
CA ALA A 230 0.49 -19.67 -12.26
C ALA A 230 1.75 -20.55 -12.06
N LEU A 231 2.89 -19.94 -11.74
CA LEU A 231 4.14 -20.67 -11.47
C LEU A 231 4.14 -21.35 -10.09
N ILE A 232 3.55 -20.72 -9.08
CA ILE A 232 3.45 -21.26 -7.72
C ILE A 232 2.43 -22.40 -7.68
N THR A 233 1.24 -22.20 -8.24
CA THR A 233 0.19 -23.24 -8.24
C THR A 233 0.44 -24.33 -9.28
N GLY A 234 1.16 -24.01 -10.36
CA GLY A 234 1.29 -24.87 -11.54
C GLY A 234 0.00 -24.98 -12.36
N ALA A 235 -1.04 -24.22 -12.01
CA ALA A 235 -2.39 -24.27 -12.57
C ALA A 235 -2.93 -22.84 -12.73
N PRO A 236 -2.67 -22.17 -13.87
CA PRO A 236 -3.16 -20.81 -14.12
C PRO A 236 -4.70 -20.70 -14.07
N GLU A 237 -5.40 -21.80 -14.36
CA GLU A 237 -6.86 -21.86 -14.36
C GLU A 237 -7.50 -21.59 -13.00
N TYR A 238 -6.75 -21.77 -11.90
CA TYR A 238 -7.23 -21.52 -10.55
C TYR A 238 -7.53 -20.04 -10.33
N LEU A 239 -6.58 -19.17 -10.71
CA LEU A 239 -6.76 -17.72 -10.62
C LEU A 239 -7.79 -17.23 -11.64
N MET A 240 -7.80 -17.79 -12.85
CA MET A 240 -8.79 -17.42 -13.88
C MET A 240 -10.23 -17.70 -13.41
N SER A 241 -10.49 -18.90 -12.87
CA SER A 241 -11.81 -19.27 -12.32
C SER A 241 -12.22 -18.36 -11.17
N ALA A 242 -11.28 -18.09 -10.24
CA ALA A 242 -11.51 -17.18 -9.11
C ALA A 242 -11.93 -15.78 -9.59
N LEU A 243 -11.18 -15.18 -10.52
CA LEU A 243 -11.49 -13.86 -11.06
C LEU A 243 -12.84 -13.82 -11.79
N GLN A 244 -13.18 -14.87 -12.55
CA GLN A 244 -14.47 -14.98 -13.23
C GLN A 244 -15.63 -15.02 -12.21
N LYS A 245 -15.45 -15.76 -11.11
CA LYS A 245 -16.46 -15.87 -10.04
C LYS A 245 -16.61 -14.57 -9.26
N ILE A 246 -15.50 -13.93 -8.87
CA ILE A 246 -15.52 -12.63 -8.17
C ILE A 246 -16.17 -11.55 -9.05
N SER A 247 -15.80 -11.48 -10.34
CA SER A 247 -16.36 -10.50 -11.26
C SER A 247 -17.86 -10.68 -11.53
N SER A 248 -18.35 -11.92 -11.57
CA SER A 248 -19.76 -12.21 -11.81
C SER A 248 -20.63 -12.08 -10.56
N GLN A 249 -20.06 -12.33 -9.37
CA GLN A 249 -20.80 -12.24 -8.10
C GLN A 249 -20.82 -10.82 -7.52
N MET A 250 -19.85 -9.96 -7.84
CA MET A 250 -19.87 -8.55 -7.40
C MET A 250 -21.14 -7.81 -7.82
N THR A 251 -21.75 -8.16 -8.96
CA THR A 251 -23.02 -7.58 -9.42
C THR A 251 -24.24 -8.00 -8.59
N LEU A 252 -24.12 -9.03 -7.75
CA LEU A 252 -25.22 -9.60 -6.98
C LEU A 252 -25.22 -9.17 -5.50
N ILE A 253 -24.18 -8.46 -5.02
CA ILE A 253 -24.09 -8.01 -3.63
C ILE A 253 -25.06 -6.83 -3.40
N PRO A 254 -26.05 -6.95 -2.49
CA PRO A 254 -26.93 -5.84 -2.15
C PRO A 254 -26.11 -4.67 -1.62
N ARG A 255 -26.29 -3.48 -2.20
CA ARG A 255 -25.55 -2.27 -1.79
C ARG A 255 -26.02 -1.70 -0.45
N GLN A 256 -27.13 -2.19 0.07
CA GLN A 256 -27.78 -1.70 1.27
C GLN A 256 -28.30 -2.91 2.05
N ASP A 257 -27.98 -2.96 3.34
CA ASP A 257 -28.63 -3.90 4.24
C ASP A 257 -30.08 -3.46 4.38
N LEU A 258 -31.03 -4.30 3.95
CA LEU A 258 -32.46 -3.99 3.97
C LEU A 258 -33.07 -4.16 5.38
N ARG A 259 -32.24 -4.39 6.40
CA ARG A 259 -32.64 -4.56 7.79
C ARG A 259 -32.44 -3.30 8.65
N GLU A 260 -31.88 -2.23 8.08
CA GLU A 260 -31.85 -0.87 8.65
C GLU A 260 -32.88 0.04 7.96
#